data_AF-A0A932YKB1-F1
#
_entry.id   AF-A0A932YKB1-F1
#
_cell.length_a   1.000
_cell.length_b   1.000
_cell.length_c   1.000
_cell.angle_alpha   90.00
_cell.angle_beta   90.00
_cell.angle_gamma   90.00
#
_symmetry.space_group_name_H-M   'P 1'
#
loop_
_entity.id
_entity.type
_entity.pdbx_description
1 polymer ?
#
loop_
_entity_poly.entity_id
_entity_poly.type
_entity_poly.pdbx_seq_one_letter_code
_entity_poly.pdbx_strand_id
1 'polypeptide(L)'
;MKIENLKLKIPILVGLATFFFGFGAGAILNIYLITIKSPLVLNFRSSLNFISSIVGDGIILPIVNMLIVTFIIKNLSLISKINVVLGVAFGLLITLYFYITQAVQGLVNWSMPTPWHWNFLGVWHFFYMLSVTSLISFYVLLLVKKIKKEKTFPSSAFFIIGGITLFLILLKLDYSNIDLLR
;
A
#
# COMPACT_ATOMS: atom_id res chain seq x y z
N MET A 1 -23.97 -3.88 21.15
CA MET A 1 -23.63 -3.10 19.94
C MET A 1 -23.95 -3.96 18.72
N LYS A 2 -24.93 -3.59 17.88
CA LYS A 2 -25.41 -4.42 16.75
C LYS A 2 -24.33 -4.62 15.68
N ILE A 3 -24.23 -5.82 15.11
CA ILE A 3 -23.25 -6.24 14.08
C ILE A 3 -23.21 -5.28 12.87
N GLU A 4 -24.33 -4.63 12.55
CA GLU A 4 -24.44 -3.64 11.47
C GLU A 4 -23.57 -2.39 11.70
N ASN A 5 -23.46 -1.91 12.94
CA ASN A 5 -22.59 -0.78 13.28
C ASN A 5 -21.10 -1.14 13.11
N LEU A 6 -20.74 -2.42 13.23
CA LEU A 6 -19.35 -2.86 13.04
C LEU A 6 -18.99 -2.85 11.55
N LYS A 7 -19.90 -3.30 10.67
CA LYS A 7 -19.68 -3.34 9.21
C LYS A 7 -19.42 -1.98 8.58
N LEU A 8 -20.04 -0.92 9.12
CA LEU A 8 -19.80 0.47 8.69
C LEU A 8 -18.47 1.05 9.21
N LYS A 9 -18.02 0.61 10.39
CA LYS A 9 -16.78 1.12 11.02
C LYS A 9 -15.52 0.46 10.47
N ILE A 10 -15.59 -0.82 10.10
CA ILE A 10 -14.40 -1.58 9.65
C ILE A 10 -13.69 -0.92 8.46
N PRO A 11 -14.37 -0.51 7.36
CA PRO A 11 -13.70 0.19 6.26
C PRO A 11 -12.96 1.43 6.74
N ILE A 12 -13.60 2.28 7.54
CA ILE A 12 -13.00 3.52 8.08
C ILE A 12 -11.74 3.19 8.90
N LEU A 13 -11.81 2.19 9.78
CA LEU A 13 -10.65 1.75 10.57
C LEU A 13 -9.51 1.26 9.68
N VAL A 14 -9.80 0.54 8.60
CA VAL A 14 -8.78 0.09 7.64
C VAL A 14 -8.19 1.28 6.87
N GLY A 15 -9.01 2.26 6.48
CA GLY A 15 -8.53 3.50 5.85
C GLY A 15 -7.58 4.27 6.77
N LEU A 16 -8.00 4.49 8.02
CA LEU A 16 -7.17 5.16 9.04
C LEU A 16 -5.89 4.41 9.34
N ALA A 17 -5.95 3.07 9.46
CA ALA A 17 -4.76 2.26 9.63
C ALA A 17 -3.83 2.35 8.41
N THR A 18 -4.38 2.28 7.20
CA THR A 18 -3.59 2.40 5.96
C THR A 18 -2.90 3.76 5.89
N PHE A 19 -3.61 4.84 6.22
CA PHE A 19 -3.07 6.19 6.27
C PHE A 19 -1.95 6.31 7.30
N PHE A 20 -2.21 5.86 8.53
CA PHE A 20 -1.24 5.99 9.62
C PHE A 20 0.01 5.16 9.35
N PHE A 21 -0.14 3.92 8.91
CA PHE A 21 1.00 3.01 8.68
C PHE A 21 1.77 3.32 7.40
N GLY A 22 1.11 3.82 6.36
CA GLY A 22 1.75 4.19 5.09
C GLY A 22 2.39 5.56 5.11
N PHE A 23 1.66 6.58 5.57
CA PHE A 23 2.10 7.98 5.52
C PHE A 23 2.38 8.56 6.91
N GLY A 24 1.43 8.41 7.85
CA GLY A 24 1.47 9.09 9.15
C GLY A 24 2.73 8.79 9.96
N ALA A 25 3.12 7.51 10.07
CA ALA A 25 4.32 7.09 10.78
C ALA A 25 5.59 7.69 10.16
N GLY A 26 5.67 7.73 8.83
CA GLY A 26 6.77 8.36 8.10
C GLY A 26 6.81 9.87 8.31
N ALA A 27 5.66 10.55 8.26
CA ALA A 27 5.55 11.98 8.50
C ALA A 27 5.96 12.37 9.93
N ILE A 28 5.49 11.62 10.93
CA ILE A 28 5.87 11.82 12.34
C ILE A 28 7.38 11.62 12.53
N LEU A 29 7.93 10.55 11.95
CA LEU A 29 9.37 10.30 12.00
C LEU A 29 10.15 11.42 11.30
N ASN A 30 9.68 11.91 10.17
CA ASN A 30 10.32 13.03 9.47
C ASN A 30 10.40 14.28 10.34
N ILE A 31 9.28 14.67 10.97
CA ILE A 31 9.21 15.80 11.90
C ILE A 31 10.18 15.59 13.08
N TYR A 32 10.19 14.39 13.66
CA TYR A 32 11.10 14.04 14.75
C TYR A 32 12.56 14.19 14.33
N LEU A 33 12.95 13.65 13.18
CA LEU A 33 14.33 13.70 12.68
C LEU A 33 14.78 15.12 12.34
N ILE A 34 13.88 15.97 11.80
CA ILE A 34 14.13 17.40 11.60
C ILE A 34 14.39 18.08 12.94
N THR A 35 13.57 17.78 13.95
CA THR A 35 13.64 18.39 15.28
C THR A 35 14.99 18.11 15.96
N ILE A 36 15.52 16.89 15.81
CA ILE A 36 16.83 16.52 16.38
C ILE A 36 18.01 16.82 15.45
N LYS A 37 17.79 17.50 14.32
CA LYS A 37 18.81 17.83 13.29
C LYS A 37 19.63 16.60 12.84
N SER A 38 18.96 15.47 12.64
CA SER A 38 19.63 14.22 12.27
C SER A 38 20.33 14.35 10.90
N PRO A 39 21.57 13.85 10.75
CA PRO A 39 22.26 13.83 9.45
C PRO A 39 21.52 12.99 8.39
N LEU A 40 20.59 12.12 8.80
CA LEU A 40 19.74 11.37 7.88
C LEU A 40 18.82 12.28 7.05
N VAL A 41 18.35 13.40 7.62
CA VAL A 41 17.48 14.36 6.90
C VAL A 41 18.26 15.15 5.87
N LEU A 42 19.55 15.39 6.14
CA LEU A 42 20.44 16.14 5.27
C LEU A 42 20.95 15.30 4.09
N ASN A 43 21.18 14.00 4.32
CA ASN A 43 21.84 13.12 3.37
C ASN A 43 20.90 12.25 2.53
N PHE A 44 19.63 12.09 2.94
CA PHE A 44 18.66 11.23 2.24
C PHE A 44 17.33 11.93 2.00
N ARG A 45 16.70 11.63 0.86
CA ARG A 45 15.33 12.08 0.59
C ARG A 45 14.36 11.43 1.56
N SER A 46 13.47 12.24 2.12
CA SER A 46 12.37 11.77 2.94
C SER A 46 11.22 11.20 2.08
N SER A 47 10.31 10.45 2.68
CA SER A 47 9.02 10.03 2.06
C SER A 47 8.26 11.23 1.52
N LEU A 48 8.31 12.35 2.23
CA LEU A 48 7.58 13.55 1.87
C LEU A 48 8.13 14.21 0.59
N ASN A 49 9.26 13.72 0.06
CA ASN A 49 9.78 14.16 -1.23
C ASN A 49 9.17 13.38 -2.41
N PHE A 50 8.42 12.30 -2.13
CA PHE A 50 7.81 11.43 -3.13
C PHE A 50 6.31 11.68 -3.22
N ILE A 51 5.82 12.02 -4.40
CA ILE A 51 4.39 12.29 -4.62
C ILE A 51 3.58 11.01 -4.38
N SER A 52 4.12 9.85 -4.76
CA SER A 52 3.55 8.54 -4.47
C SER A 52 3.43 8.27 -2.97
N SER A 53 4.31 8.81 -2.13
CA SER A 53 4.17 8.63 -0.68
C SER A 53 3.10 9.56 -0.09
N ILE A 54 3.10 10.83 -0.50
CA ILE A 54 2.09 11.79 0.00
C ILE A 54 0.69 11.43 -0.51
N VAL A 55 0.54 11.32 -1.83
CA VAL A 55 -0.76 11.12 -2.48
C VAL A 55 -1.14 9.64 -2.49
N GLY A 56 -0.19 8.76 -2.75
CA GLY A 56 -0.42 7.32 -2.78
C GLY A 56 -0.72 6.75 -1.40
N ASP A 57 0.28 6.75 -0.51
CA ASP A 57 0.14 6.17 0.84
C ASP A 57 -0.79 7.00 1.73
N GLY A 58 -0.81 8.33 1.55
CA GLY A 58 -1.62 9.25 2.35
C GLY A 58 -3.07 9.41 1.90
N ILE A 59 -3.43 9.08 0.65
CA ILE A 59 -4.81 9.32 0.16
C ILE A 59 -5.35 8.14 -0.64
N ILE A 60 -4.65 7.75 -1.72
CA ILE A 60 -5.16 6.75 -2.67
C ILE A 60 -5.31 5.39 -2.00
N LEU A 61 -4.26 4.85 -1.39
CA LEU A 61 -4.29 3.53 -0.76
C LEU A 61 -5.30 3.45 0.41
N PRO A 62 -5.42 4.44 1.31
CA PRO A 62 -6.48 4.48 2.30
C PRO A 62 -7.88 4.33 1.71
N ILE A 63 -8.20 5.11 0.67
CA ILE A 63 -9.52 5.07 0.02
C ILE A 63 -9.72 3.73 -0.69
N VAL A 64 -8.73 3.25 -1.43
CA VAL A 64 -8.78 1.96 -2.14
C VAL A 64 -9.01 0.82 -1.15
N ASN A 65 -8.29 0.78 -0.03
CA ASN A 65 -8.45 -0.26 0.97
C ASN A 65 -9.83 -0.20 1.66
N MET A 66 -10.38 1.00 1.89
CA MET A 66 -11.77 1.16 2.36
C MET A 66 -12.77 0.54 1.38
N LEU A 67 -12.61 0.80 0.08
CA LEU A 67 -13.50 0.27 -0.97
C LEU A 67 -13.35 -1.25 -1.09
N ILE A 68 -12.13 -1.77 -1.04
CA ILE A 68 -11.85 -3.21 -1.05
C ILE A 68 -12.54 -3.89 0.13
N VAL A 69 -12.36 -3.39 1.34
CA VAL A 69 -12.95 -4.00 2.54
C VAL A 69 -14.47 -3.89 2.53
N THR A 70 -15.02 -2.79 2.04
CA THR A 70 -16.47 -2.65 1.80
C THR A 70 -16.96 -3.73 0.83
N PHE A 71 -16.22 -3.98 -0.26
CA PHE A 71 -16.54 -5.04 -1.20
C PHE A 71 -16.47 -6.43 -0.55
N ILE A 72 -15.43 -6.71 0.24
CA ILE A 72 -15.25 -7.98 0.95
C ILE A 72 -16.42 -8.22 1.92
N ILE A 73 -16.79 -7.22 2.74
CA ILE A 73 -17.90 -7.32 3.71
C ILE A 73 -19.24 -7.59 3.01
N LYS A 74 -19.46 -7.00 1.82
CA LYS A 74 -20.68 -7.26 1.02
C LYS A 74 -20.69 -8.63 0.34
N ASN A 75 -19.54 -9.30 0.24
CA ASN A 75 -19.37 -10.55 -0.50
C ASN A 75 -18.71 -11.65 0.36
N LEU A 76 -18.98 -11.67 1.67
CA LEU A 76 -18.40 -12.65 2.60
C LEU A 76 -18.65 -14.11 2.18
N SER A 77 -19.78 -14.38 1.51
CA SER A 77 -20.13 -15.72 1.00
C SER A 77 -19.19 -16.23 -0.10
N LEU A 78 -18.37 -15.37 -0.71
CA LEU A 78 -17.37 -15.76 -1.71
C LEU A 78 -16.00 -16.10 -1.09
N ILE A 79 -15.83 -15.86 0.21
CA ILE A 79 -14.58 -16.08 0.92
C ILE A 79 -14.37 -17.57 1.15
N SER A 80 -13.14 -18.02 0.93
CA SER A 80 -12.69 -19.38 1.22
C SER A 80 -11.26 -19.32 1.74
N LYS A 81 -10.85 -20.30 2.55
CA LYS A 81 -9.49 -20.35 3.12
C LYS A 81 -8.42 -20.27 2.04
N ILE A 82 -8.63 -20.95 0.91
CA ILE A 82 -7.70 -20.93 -0.23
C ILE A 82 -7.53 -19.51 -0.80
N ASN A 83 -8.59 -18.70 -0.86
CA ASN A 83 -8.46 -17.32 -1.34
C ASN A 83 -7.57 -16.50 -0.41
N VAL A 84 -7.68 -16.70 0.91
CA VAL A 84 -6.88 -15.96 1.89
C VAL A 84 -5.41 -16.32 1.74
N VAL A 85 -5.10 -17.62 1.67
CA VAL A 85 -3.72 -18.10 1.48
C VAL A 85 -3.14 -17.58 0.17
N LEU A 86 -3.88 -17.68 -0.94
CA LEU A 86 -3.43 -17.16 -2.23
C LEU A 86 -3.28 -15.63 -2.21
N GLY A 87 -4.17 -14.91 -1.53
CA GLY A 87 -4.07 -13.46 -1.37
C GLY A 87 -2.77 -13.04 -0.67
N VAL A 88 -2.42 -13.72 0.43
CA VAL A 88 -1.16 -13.48 1.14
C VAL A 88 0.05 -13.87 0.29
N ALA A 89 0.00 -15.03 -0.39
CA ALA A 89 1.08 -15.48 -1.25
C ALA A 89 1.36 -14.50 -2.41
N PHE A 90 0.31 -14.05 -3.11
CA PHE A 90 0.46 -13.04 -4.17
C PHE A 90 0.91 -11.68 -3.63
N GLY A 91 0.41 -11.25 -2.46
CA GLY A 91 0.88 -10.03 -1.80
C GLY A 91 2.37 -10.08 -1.48
N LEU A 92 2.85 -11.21 -0.98
CA LEU A 92 4.27 -11.44 -0.72
C LEU A 92 5.10 -11.35 -2.01
N LEU A 93 4.68 -12.02 -3.08
CA LEU A 93 5.38 -11.96 -4.36
C LEU A 93 5.46 -10.53 -4.92
N ILE A 94 4.36 -9.78 -4.87
CA ILE A 94 4.32 -8.39 -5.32
C ILE A 94 5.24 -7.52 -4.47
N THR A 95 5.18 -7.65 -3.14
CA THR A 95 6.02 -6.86 -2.23
C THR A 95 7.49 -7.15 -2.44
N LEU A 96 7.87 -8.44 -2.53
CA LEU A 96 9.25 -8.85 -2.82
C LEU A 96 9.71 -8.32 -4.18
N TYR A 97 8.87 -8.38 -5.21
CA TYR A 97 9.19 -7.83 -6.53
C TYR A 97 9.59 -6.35 -6.44
N PHE A 98 8.80 -5.51 -5.76
CA PHE A 98 9.13 -4.08 -5.62
C PHE A 98 10.39 -3.84 -4.78
N TYR A 99 10.57 -4.57 -3.67
CA TYR A 99 11.75 -4.42 -2.82
C TYR A 99 13.04 -4.85 -3.53
N ILE A 100 13.01 -5.99 -4.23
CA ILE A 100 14.14 -6.47 -5.02
C ILE A 100 14.42 -5.50 -6.17
N THR A 101 13.40 -5.02 -6.87
CA THR A 101 13.58 -4.05 -7.97
C THR A 101 14.21 -2.76 -7.47
N GLN A 102 13.74 -2.23 -6.33
CA GLN A 102 14.32 -1.06 -5.70
C GLN A 102 15.82 -1.25 -5.41
N ALA A 103 16.19 -2.41 -4.84
CA ALA A 103 17.58 -2.72 -4.52
C ALA A 103 18.46 -2.90 -5.76
N VAL A 104 17.97 -3.62 -6.78
CA VAL A 104 18.69 -3.88 -8.04
C VAL A 104 18.93 -2.58 -8.82
N GLN A 105 17.96 -1.66 -8.83
CA GLN A 105 18.10 -0.35 -9.49
C GLN A 105 18.92 0.65 -8.65
N GLY A 106 19.33 0.28 -7.44
CA GLY A 106 20.08 1.14 -6.55
C GLY A 106 19.30 2.39 -6.12
N LEU A 107 17.97 2.29 -6.02
CA LEU A 107 17.08 3.37 -5.63
C LEU A 107 17.10 3.55 -4.11
N VAL A 108 18.05 4.34 -3.62
CA VAL A 108 18.23 4.59 -2.19
C VAL A 108 17.27 5.66 -1.66
N ASN A 109 16.79 5.45 -0.45
CA ASN A 109 16.02 6.42 0.31
C ASN A 109 16.26 6.19 1.81
N TRP A 110 15.64 7.01 2.64
CA TRP A 110 15.66 6.87 4.10
C TRP A 110 15.22 5.50 4.68
N SER A 111 14.56 4.61 3.92
CA SER A 111 14.18 3.26 4.36
C SER A 111 15.15 2.17 3.84
N MET A 112 15.88 2.47 2.76
CA MET A 112 16.99 1.69 2.22
C MET A 112 18.18 2.61 1.88
N PRO A 113 19.01 2.99 2.88
CA PRO A 113 20.09 3.96 2.69
C PRO A 113 21.20 3.51 1.73
N THR A 114 21.43 2.20 1.65
CA THR A 114 22.30 1.57 0.65
C THR A 114 21.58 0.39 0.00
N PRO A 115 21.89 0.04 -1.26
CA PRO A 115 21.25 -1.09 -1.91
C PRO A 115 21.34 -2.35 -1.05
N TRP A 116 20.24 -3.09 -0.94
CA TRP A 116 20.11 -4.32 -0.14
C TRP A 116 20.17 -4.15 1.39
N HIS A 117 20.25 -2.92 1.90
CA HIS A 117 20.32 -2.65 3.34
C HIS A 117 19.12 -1.79 3.76
N TRP A 118 18.07 -2.45 4.22
CA TRP A 118 16.92 -1.78 4.82
C TRP A 118 17.14 -1.57 6.31
N ASN A 119 16.82 -0.37 6.79
CA ASN A 119 16.78 -0.11 8.22
C ASN A 119 15.41 -0.51 8.81
N PHE A 120 15.20 -0.21 10.09
CA PHE A 120 13.94 -0.54 10.78
C PHE A 120 12.70 0.07 10.09
N LEU A 121 12.82 1.26 9.50
CA LEU A 121 11.73 1.89 8.73
C LEU A 121 11.44 1.14 7.44
N GLY A 122 12.48 0.63 6.75
CA GLY A 122 12.31 -0.24 5.58
C GLY A 122 11.62 -1.55 5.91
N VAL A 123 12.00 -2.19 7.03
CA VAL A 123 11.33 -3.42 7.52
C VAL A 123 9.87 -3.14 7.87
N TRP A 124 9.59 -2.03 8.55
CA TRP A 124 8.22 -1.60 8.84
C TRP A 124 7.39 -1.42 7.57
N HIS A 125 7.93 -0.65 6.62
CA HIS A 125 7.28 -0.39 5.34
C HIS A 125 7.06 -1.68 4.55
N PHE A 126 7.93 -2.69 4.71
CA PHE A 126 7.77 -3.99 4.07
C PHE A 126 6.52 -4.69 4.58
N PHE A 127 6.32 -4.75 5.90
CA PHE A 127 5.12 -5.37 6.47
C PHE A 127 3.84 -4.59 6.16
N TYR A 128 3.92 -3.26 6.10
CA TYR A 128 2.83 -2.42 5.62
C TYR A 128 2.45 -2.77 4.17
N MET A 129 3.41 -2.75 3.25
CA MET A 129 3.16 -3.06 1.83
C MET A 129 2.73 -4.51 1.63
N LEU A 130 3.27 -5.45 2.39
CA LEU A 130 2.82 -6.84 2.40
C LEU A 130 1.34 -6.94 2.75
N SER A 131 0.91 -6.21 3.77
CA SER A 131 -0.50 -6.19 4.20
C SER A 131 -1.41 -5.58 3.12
N VAL A 132 -1.01 -4.45 2.54
CA VAL A 132 -1.76 -3.76 1.49
C VAL A 132 -1.86 -4.60 0.21
N THR A 133 -0.74 -5.12 -0.28
CA THR A 133 -0.70 -5.94 -1.50
C THR A 133 -1.41 -7.28 -1.32
N SER A 134 -1.39 -7.86 -0.12
CA SER A 134 -2.17 -9.06 0.20
C SER A 134 -3.67 -8.78 0.15
N LEU A 135 -4.11 -7.64 0.69
CA LEU A 135 -5.51 -7.22 0.66
C LEU A 135 -6.00 -6.96 -0.78
N ILE A 136 -5.18 -6.27 -1.59
CA ILE A 136 -5.46 -6.05 -3.01
C ILE A 136 -5.52 -7.37 -3.77
N SER A 137 -4.56 -8.28 -3.55
CA SER A 137 -4.54 -9.59 -4.20
C SER A 137 -5.76 -10.42 -3.83
N PHE A 138 -6.13 -10.44 -2.54
CA PHE A 138 -7.34 -11.09 -2.07
C PHE A 138 -8.60 -10.52 -2.71
N TYR A 139 -8.68 -9.19 -2.83
CA TYR A 139 -9.77 -8.53 -3.54
C TYR A 139 -9.88 -8.97 -4.99
N VAL A 140 -8.78 -9.00 -5.74
CA VAL A 140 -8.78 -9.43 -7.14
C VAL A 140 -9.29 -10.87 -7.28
N LEU A 141 -8.89 -11.78 -6.38
CA LEU A 141 -9.41 -13.16 -6.36
C LEU A 141 -10.93 -13.21 -6.14
N LEU A 142 -11.46 -12.41 -5.21
CA LEU A 142 -12.90 -12.31 -4.97
C LEU A 142 -13.64 -11.65 -6.14
N LEU A 143 -13.06 -10.62 -6.75
CA LEU A 143 -13.60 -9.93 -7.90
C LEU A 143 -13.76 -10.89 -9.09
N VAL A 144 -12.73 -11.68 -9.39
CA VAL A 144 -12.79 -12.72 -10.43
C VAL A 144 -13.91 -13.72 -10.14
N LYS A 145 -14.05 -14.18 -8.88
CA LYS A 145 -15.15 -15.09 -8.49
C LYS A 145 -16.52 -14.45 -8.66
N LYS A 146 -16.68 -13.18 -8.25
CA LYS A 146 -17.92 -12.40 -8.39
C LYS A 146 -18.31 -12.27 -9.86
N ILE A 147 -17.38 -11.84 -10.71
CA ILE A 147 -17.61 -11.71 -12.17
C ILE A 147 -17.95 -13.06 -12.80
N LYS A 148 -17.25 -14.14 -12.41
CA LYS A 148 -17.56 -15.48 -12.93
C LYS A 148 -18.97 -15.94 -12.57
N LYS A 149 -19.42 -15.65 -11.34
CA LYS A 149 -20.74 -16.04 -10.81
C LYS A 149 -21.87 -15.18 -11.39
N GLU A 150 -21.69 -13.87 -11.48
CA GLU A 150 -22.78 -12.93 -11.80
C GLU A 150 -22.72 -12.38 -13.22
N LYS A 151 -21.63 -12.65 -13.95
CA LYS A 151 -21.38 -12.16 -15.32
C LYS A 151 -21.44 -10.64 -15.46
N THR A 152 -21.33 -9.92 -14.34
CA THR A 152 -21.34 -8.45 -14.29
C THR A 152 -20.06 -7.95 -13.64
N PHE A 153 -19.63 -6.76 -14.07
CA PHE A 153 -18.47 -6.08 -13.50
C PHE A 153 -18.93 -5.09 -12.43
N PRO A 154 -18.56 -5.28 -11.14
CA PRO A 154 -18.96 -4.36 -10.08
C PRO A 154 -18.46 -2.94 -10.34
N SER A 155 -19.32 -1.93 -10.21
CA SER A 155 -18.92 -0.53 -10.44
C SER A 155 -17.80 -0.07 -9.51
N SER A 156 -17.76 -0.56 -8.27
CA SER A 156 -16.68 -0.27 -7.32
C SER A 156 -15.30 -0.74 -7.80
N ALA A 157 -15.23 -1.73 -8.69
CA ALA A 157 -13.97 -2.22 -9.22
C ALA A 157 -13.27 -1.20 -10.13
N PHE A 158 -14.02 -0.33 -10.81
CA PHE A 158 -13.41 0.76 -11.60
C PHE A 158 -12.62 1.72 -10.72
N PHE A 159 -13.18 2.13 -9.57
CA PHE A 159 -12.48 3.02 -8.63
C PHE A 159 -11.28 2.35 -7.97
N ILE A 160 -11.39 1.07 -7.61
CA ILE A 160 -10.30 0.31 -7.01
C ILE A 160 -9.15 0.12 -8.01
N ILE A 161 -9.44 -0.35 -9.21
CA ILE A 161 -8.43 -0.56 -10.26
C ILE A 161 -7.84 0.78 -10.71
N GLY A 162 -8.66 1.81 -10.87
CA GLY A 162 -8.21 3.17 -11.20
C GLY A 162 -7.27 3.73 -10.13
N GLY A 163 -7.61 3.58 -8.85
CA GLY A 163 -6.75 3.99 -7.74
C GLY A 163 -5.42 3.24 -7.70
N ILE A 164 -5.43 1.91 -7.86
CA ILE A 164 -4.21 1.09 -7.93
C ILE A 164 -3.35 1.52 -9.12
N THR A 165 -3.96 1.71 -10.29
CA THR A 165 -3.25 2.14 -11.50
C THR A 165 -2.61 3.51 -11.31
N LEU A 166 -3.36 4.46 -10.75
CA LEU A 166 -2.85 5.80 -10.45
C LEU A 166 -1.68 5.73 -9.45
N PHE A 167 -1.79 4.92 -8.40
CA PHE A 167 -0.69 4.69 -7.45
C PHE A 167 0.57 4.18 -8.15
N LEU A 168 0.44 3.17 -9.01
CA LEU A 168 1.56 2.60 -9.77
C LEU A 168 2.20 3.61 -10.74
N ILE A 169 1.38 4.47 -11.36
CA ILE A 169 1.87 5.57 -12.21
C ILE A 169 2.69 6.56 -11.36
N LEU A 170 2.16 6.99 -10.21
CA LEU A 170 2.88 7.91 -9.31
C LEU A 170 4.19 7.30 -8.83
N LEU A 171 4.17 6.03 -8.43
CA LEU A 171 5.38 5.32 -7.99
C LEU A 171 6.43 5.26 -9.10
N LYS A 172 6.01 4.95 -10.33
CA LYS A 172 6.90 4.94 -11.50
C LYS A 172 7.47 6.33 -11.79
N LEU A 173 6.65 7.38 -11.72
CA LEU A 173 7.09 8.75 -11.95
C LEU A 173 8.13 9.18 -10.91
N ASP A 174 7.92 8.84 -9.64
CA ASP A 174 8.89 9.12 -8.59
C ASP A 174 10.21 8.40 -8.83
N TYR A 175 10.19 7.13 -9.27
CA TYR A 175 11.41 6.39 -9.55
C TYR A 175 12.16 6.90 -10.79
N SER A 176 11.45 7.23 -11.87
CA SER A 176 12.06 7.83 -13.07
C SER A 176 12.70 9.19 -12.76
N ASN A 177 12.09 9.99 -11.87
CA ASN A 177 12.65 11.30 -11.49
C ASN A 177 13.90 11.19 -10.60
N ILE A 178 14.14 10.04 -9.96
CA ILE A 178 15.40 9.80 -9.23
C ILE A 178 16.55 9.60 -10.21
N ASP A 179 16.32 8.85 -11.30
CA ASP A 179 17.36 8.53 -12.29
C ASP A 179 17.82 9.74 -13.11
N LEU A 180 16.97 10.77 -13.29
CA LEU A 180 17.30 11.99 -14.02
C LEU A 180 18.23 12.96 -13.25
N LEU A 181 18.48 12.70 -11.97
CA LEU A 181 19.29 13.56 -11.09
C LEU A 181 20.60 12.89 -10.64
N ARG A 182 20.93 11.73 -11.22
CA ARG A 182 22.26 11.11 -11.18
C ARG A 182 23.10 11.60 -12.37
#